data_AF-A0A561WJN2-F1
#
_entry.id   AF-A0A561WJN2-F1
#
_cell.length_a   1.000
_cell.length_b   1.000
_cell.length_c   1.000
_cell.angle_alpha   90.00
_cell.angle_beta   90.00
_cell.angle_gamma   90.00
#
_symmetry.space_group_name_H-M   'P 1'
#
loop_
_entity.id
_entity.type
_entity.pdbx_description
1 polymer ?
#
loop_
_entity_poly.entity_id
_entity_poly.type
_entity_poly.pdbx_seq_one_letter_code
_entity_poly.pdbx_strand_id
1 'polypeptide(L)'
;MHLEDDTWSGPARLRTSDTEREEVAEIVRAAMAEGRLDLDEGEQRLATAYRATYRDELAALTRDLPHGGRQALARLPHRRAATRRSLQRHASFLLVAAGVLIGLWLLSGAAFFWPAFPLFFLVMGLVRHARHGRYDFRDAHRMHLRP
;
A
#
# COMPACT_ATOMS: atom_id res chain seq x y z
N MET A 1 -15.36 13.19 44.21
CA MET A 1 -14.55 12.22 43.43
C MET A 1 -15.51 11.51 42.47
N HIS A 2 -15.77 12.12 41.32
CA HIS A 2 -16.35 11.42 40.18
C HIS A 2 -15.60 11.96 38.98
N LEU A 3 -14.69 11.14 38.45
CA LEU A 3 -14.06 11.39 37.17
C LEU A 3 -15.14 11.07 36.14
N GLU A 4 -15.68 12.09 35.46
CA GLU A 4 -16.36 11.87 34.18
C GLU A 4 -15.33 11.37 33.18
N ASP A 5 -15.05 10.07 33.23
CA ASP A 5 -14.35 9.33 32.20
C ASP A 5 -15.32 9.11 31.02
N ASP A 6 -15.87 10.19 30.46
CA ASP A 6 -16.56 10.21 29.16
C ASP A 6 -15.54 10.12 28.01
N THR A 7 -14.54 9.25 28.18
CA THR A 7 -13.57 8.94 27.13
C THR A 7 -14.21 7.98 26.13
N TRP A 8 -15.03 8.54 25.25
CA TRP A 8 -15.21 8.11 23.86
C TRP A 8 -15.46 6.62 23.63
N SER A 9 -16.73 6.20 23.68
CA SER A 9 -17.19 4.88 23.22
C SER A 9 -18.03 4.97 21.94
N GLY A 10 -17.46 5.57 20.89
CA GLY A 10 -17.91 5.34 19.51
C GLY A 10 -16.78 4.66 18.73
N PRO A 11 -17.05 3.76 17.76
CA PRO A 11 -16.00 3.24 16.89
C PRO A 11 -15.30 4.45 16.27
N ALA A 12 -14.04 4.69 16.67
CA ALA A 12 -13.30 5.86 16.25
C ALA A 12 -13.16 5.82 14.72
N ARG A 13 -14.00 6.59 14.01
CA ARG A 13 -13.94 6.68 12.55
C ARG A 13 -12.55 7.17 12.19
N LEU A 14 -11.82 6.35 11.46
CA LEU A 14 -10.44 6.63 11.14
C LEU A 14 -10.38 7.70 10.05
N ARG A 15 -9.72 8.82 10.36
CA ARG A 15 -9.52 9.91 9.39
C ARG A 15 -8.70 9.39 8.21
N THR A 16 -9.09 9.82 7.02
CA THR A 16 -8.39 9.43 5.79
C THR A 16 -7.21 10.36 5.52
N SER A 17 -6.13 9.79 4.98
CA SER A 17 -4.95 10.55 4.54
C SER A 17 -5.10 11.07 3.11
N ASP A 18 -4.31 12.08 2.73
CA ASP A 18 -4.25 12.54 1.34
C ASP A 18 -3.85 11.43 0.37
N THR A 19 -2.98 10.51 0.80
CA THR A 19 -2.56 9.36 -0.01
C THR A 19 -3.73 8.42 -0.28
N GLU A 20 -4.62 8.21 0.68
CA GLU A 20 -5.81 7.37 0.52
C GLU A 20 -6.86 8.03 -0.39
N ARG A 21 -7.06 9.35 -0.25
CA ARG A 21 -7.91 10.12 -1.18
C ARG A 21 -7.43 9.96 -2.61
N GLU A 22 -6.12 10.12 -2.82
CA GLU A 22 -5.54 10.03 -4.16
C GLU A 22 -5.58 8.60 -4.73
N GLU A 23 -5.39 7.57 -3.90
CA GLU A 23 -5.53 6.17 -4.34
C GLU A 23 -6.95 5.86 -4.82
N VAL A 24 -7.97 6.32 -4.09
CA VAL A 24 -9.37 6.11 -4.49
C VAL A 24 -9.74 6.95 -5.71
N ALA A 25 -9.23 8.19 -5.81
CA ALA A 25 -9.42 9.01 -7.00
C ALA A 25 -8.83 8.34 -8.26
N GLU A 26 -7.64 7.72 -8.14
CA GLU A 26 -7.04 6.92 -9.21
C GLU A 26 -7.89 5.69 -9.58
N ILE A 27 -8.49 5.02 -8.59
CA ILE A 27 -9.39 3.88 -8.85
C ILE A 27 -10.63 4.32 -9.63
N VAL A 28 -11.24 5.45 -9.25
CA VAL A 28 -12.40 6.03 -9.96
C VAL A 28 -12.01 6.42 -11.39
N ARG A 29 -10.86 7.09 -11.58
CA ARG A 29 -10.31 7.40 -12.92
C ARG A 29 -10.08 6.16 -13.77
N ALA A 30 -9.54 5.09 -13.17
CA ALA A 30 -9.34 3.82 -13.86
C ALA A 30 -10.68 3.18 -14.28
N ALA A 31 -11.69 3.23 -13.40
CA ALA A 31 -13.01 2.68 -13.67
C ALA A 31 -13.76 3.46 -14.78
N MET A 32 -13.61 4.79 -14.84
CA MET A 32 -14.08 5.60 -15.96
C MET A 32 -13.39 5.20 -17.28
N ALA A 33 -12.07 5.03 -17.25
CA ALA A 33 -11.31 4.64 -18.44
C ALA A 33 -11.67 3.22 -18.95
N GLU A 34 -12.10 2.32 -18.06
CA GLU A 34 -12.64 1.00 -18.43
C GLU A 34 -14.10 1.04 -18.90
N GLY A 35 -14.77 2.22 -18.86
CA GLY A 35 -16.19 2.37 -19.21
C GLY A 35 -17.14 1.76 -18.18
N ARG A 36 -16.68 1.52 -16.95
CA ARG A 36 -17.49 0.97 -15.84
C ARG A 36 -18.25 2.04 -15.07
N LEU A 37 -17.77 3.27 -15.12
CA LEU A 37 -18.42 4.45 -14.60
C LEU A 37 -18.65 5.39 -15.79
N ASP A 38 -19.83 5.98 -15.83
CA ASP A 38 -20.07 7.10 -16.73
C ASP A 38 -19.22 8.31 -16.31
N LEU A 39 -18.99 9.25 -17.23
CA LEU A 39 -18.18 10.44 -16.96
C LEU A 39 -18.79 11.30 -15.84
N ASP A 40 -20.09 11.54 -15.86
CA ASP A 40 -20.77 12.37 -14.86
C ASP A 40 -20.72 11.70 -13.47
N GLU A 41 -21.00 10.39 -13.43
CA GLU A 41 -20.91 9.60 -12.21
C GLU A 41 -19.48 9.57 -11.64
N GLY A 42 -18.50 9.38 -12.51
CA GLY A 42 -17.09 9.33 -12.13
C GLY A 42 -16.59 10.67 -11.59
N GLU A 43 -16.97 11.80 -12.19
CA GLU A 43 -16.65 13.13 -11.68
C GLU A 43 -17.29 13.39 -10.31
N GLN A 44 -18.56 13.02 -10.12
CA GLN A 44 -19.27 13.13 -8.84
C GLN A 44 -18.58 12.32 -7.74
N ARG A 45 -18.15 11.08 -8.06
CA ARG A 45 -17.40 10.23 -7.12
C ARG A 45 -16.01 10.78 -6.83
N LEU A 46 -15.33 11.37 -7.81
CA LEU A 46 -14.03 11.99 -7.65
C LEU A 46 -14.09 13.19 -6.68
N ALA A 47 -15.06 14.08 -6.87
CA ALA A 47 -15.30 15.22 -5.99
C ALA A 47 -15.67 14.78 -4.56
N THR A 48 -16.33 13.63 -4.42
CA THR A 48 -16.66 13.05 -3.12
C THR A 48 -15.44 12.43 -2.46
N ALA A 49 -14.58 11.74 -3.21
CA ALA A 49 -13.32 11.18 -2.71
C ALA A 49 -12.39 12.27 -2.15
N TYR A 50 -12.26 13.41 -2.84
CA TYR A 50 -11.41 14.51 -2.37
C TYR A 50 -11.96 15.24 -1.13
N ARG A 51 -13.28 15.19 -0.90
CA ARG A 51 -13.92 15.77 0.30
C ARG A 51 -14.03 14.79 1.46
N ALA A 52 -13.75 13.50 1.23
CA ALA A 52 -13.86 12.47 2.25
C ALA A 52 -12.92 12.77 3.43
N THR A 53 -13.50 12.73 4.63
CA THR A 53 -12.76 12.96 5.88
C THR A 53 -12.38 11.64 6.55
N TYR A 54 -13.17 10.59 6.31
CA TYR A 54 -13.01 9.29 6.96
C TYR A 54 -12.87 8.14 5.95
N ARG A 55 -12.18 7.08 6.35
CA ARG A 55 -11.84 5.95 5.47
C ARG A 55 -13.04 5.15 4.98
N ASP A 56 -14.11 5.08 5.78
CA ASP A 56 -15.35 4.39 5.44
C ASP A 56 -16.12 5.10 4.32
N GLU A 57 -16.00 6.43 4.20
CA GLU A 57 -16.57 7.22 3.10
C GLU A 57 -15.90 6.86 1.78
N LEU A 58 -14.58 6.71 1.79
CA LEU A 58 -13.81 6.25 0.63
C LEU A 58 -14.16 4.80 0.24
N ALA A 59 -14.35 3.92 1.21
CA ALA A 59 -14.72 2.53 0.97
C ALA A 59 -16.10 2.40 0.30
N ALA A 60 -17.04 3.30 0.62
CA ALA A 60 -18.36 3.32 -0.02
C ALA A 60 -18.29 3.63 -1.52
N LEU A 61 -17.38 4.51 -1.95
CA LEU A 61 -17.24 4.94 -3.35
C LEU A 61 -16.70 3.86 -4.30
N THR A 62 -16.16 2.77 -3.75
CA THR A 62 -15.52 1.69 -4.52
C THR A 62 -16.13 0.31 -4.29
N ARG A 63 -17.14 0.19 -3.42
CA ARG A 63 -17.77 -1.08 -3.02
C ARG A 63 -18.39 -1.83 -4.19
N ASP A 64 -18.97 -1.10 -5.13
CA ASP A 64 -19.66 -1.59 -6.31
C ASP A 64 -18.69 -2.02 -7.44
N LEU A 65 -17.43 -1.59 -7.35
CA LEU A 65 -16.40 -1.94 -8.32
C LEU A 65 -15.80 -3.33 -8.02
N PRO A 66 -15.47 -4.13 -9.06
CA PRO A 66 -14.89 -5.45 -8.89
C PRO A 66 -13.57 -5.38 -8.12
N HIS A 67 -13.46 -6.17 -7.04
CA HIS A 67 -12.34 -6.17 -6.10
C HIS A 67 -12.01 -4.79 -5.51
N GLY A 68 -13.01 -3.91 -5.36
CA GLY A 68 -12.82 -2.55 -4.87
C GLY A 68 -12.05 -1.67 -5.85
N GLY A 69 -12.11 -1.98 -7.15
CA GLY A 69 -11.44 -1.22 -8.22
C GLY A 69 -9.91 -1.33 -8.27
N ARG A 70 -9.30 -2.13 -7.37
CA ARG A 70 -7.85 -2.40 -7.36
C ARG A 70 -7.35 -3.06 -8.65
N GLN A 71 -8.21 -3.84 -9.33
CA GLN A 71 -7.86 -4.44 -10.62
C GLN A 71 -7.73 -3.40 -11.73
N ALA A 72 -8.63 -2.40 -11.76
CA ALA A 72 -8.54 -1.29 -12.70
C ALA A 72 -7.27 -0.46 -12.44
N LEU A 73 -6.94 -0.20 -11.18
CA LEU A 73 -5.70 0.47 -10.78
C LEU A 73 -4.43 -0.29 -11.24
N ALA A 74 -4.42 -1.62 -11.14
CA ALA A 74 -3.30 -2.46 -11.58
C ALA A 74 -3.11 -2.50 -13.11
N ARG A 75 -4.12 -2.09 -13.87
CA ARG A 75 -4.09 -2.04 -15.34
C ARG A 75 -3.53 -0.74 -15.90
N LEU A 76 -3.54 0.34 -15.11
CA LEU A 76 -2.98 1.62 -15.50
C LEU A 76 -1.45 1.54 -15.76
N PRO A 77 -0.96 1.98 -16.93
CA PRO A 77 0.46 1.89 -17.30
C PRO A 77 1.37 2.72 -16.39
N HIS A 78 0.89 3.86 -15.87
CA HIS A 78 1.67 4.75 -14.99
C HIS A 78 1.98 4.14 -13.62
N ARG A 79 1.05 3.36 -13.04
CA ARG A 79 1.28 2.64 -11.77
C ARG A 79 2.28 1.50 -11.95
N ARG A 80 2.19 0.75 -13.04
CA ARG A 80 3.19 -0.30 -13.38
C ARG A 80 4.60 0.27 -13.47
N ALA A 81 4.76 1.44 -14.09
CA ALA A 81 6.05 2.11 -14.20
C ALA A 81 6.60 2.60 -12.84
N ALA A 82 5.75 3.16 -11.98
CA ALA A 82 6.15 3.61 -10.64
C ALA A 82 6.57 2.43 -9.73
N THR A 83 5.79 1.34 -9.73
CA THR A 83 6.13 0.12 -9.00
C THR A 83 7.42 -0.52 -9.55
N ARG A 84 7.59 -0.53 -10.88
CA ARG A 84 8.78 -1.09 -11.54
C ARG A 84 10.04 -0.28 -11.23
N ARG A 85 9.97 1.05 -11.19
CA ARG A 85 11.11 1.92 -10.81
C ARG A 85 11.53 1.73 -9.36
N SER A 86 10.56 1.60 -8.45
CA SER A 86 10.84 1.23 -7.06
C SER A 86 11.55 -0.12 -7.00
N LEU A 87 10.97 -1.16 -7.61
CA LEU A 87 11.57 -2.50 -7.66
C LEU A 87 12.95 -2.52 -8.33
N GLN A 88 13.16 -1.75 -9.39
CA GLN A 88 14.45 -1.63 -10.09
C GLN A 88 15.53 -1.02 -9.19
N ARG A 89 15.20 0.00 -8.40
CA ARG A 89 16.14 0.60 -7.43
C ARG A 89 16.53 -0.38 -6.32
N HIS A 90 15.59 -1.23 -5.89
CA HIS A 90 15.87 -2.29 -4.91
C HIS A 90 16.68 -3.42 -5.52
N ALA A 91 16.31 -3.88 -6.72
CA ALA A 91 17.03 -4.91 -7.45
C ALA A 91 18.46 -4.47 -7.77
N SER A 92 18.67 -3.20 -8.15
CA SER A 92 20.00 -2.66 -8.38
C SER A 92 20.84 -2.63 -7.11
N PHE A 93 20.25 -2.28 -5.96
CA PHE A 93 20.96 -2.32 -4.68
C PHE A 93 21.40 -3.75 -4.33
N LEU A 94 20.53 -4.74 -4.50
CA LEU A 94 20.84 -6.15 -4.25
C LEU A 94 21.91 -6.68 -5.21
N LEU A 95 21.84 -6.33 -6.49
CA LEU A 95 22.83 -6.75 -7.49
C LEU A 95 24.21 -6.13 -7.22
N VAL A 96 24.26 -4.85 -6.86
CA VAL A 96 25.52 -4.18 -6.50
C VAL A 96 26.10 -4.79 -5.23
N ALA A 97 25.29 -4.96 -4.18
CA ALA A 97 25.72 -5.58 -2.94
C ALA A 97 26.23 -7.02 -3.17
N ALA A 98 25.46 -7.84 -3.90
CA ALA A 98 25.85 -9.21 -4.25
C ALA A 98 27.17 -9.23 -5.05
N GLY A 99 27.35 -8.35 -6.03
CA GLY A 99 28.57 -8.26 -6.82
C GLY A 99 29.79 -7.88 -5.98
N VAL A 100 29.65 -6.87 -5.10
CA VAL A 100 30.71 -6.45 -4.16
C VAL A 100 31.09 -7.61 -3.24
N LEU A 101 30.10 -8.33 -2.70
CA LEU A 101 30.32 -9.46 -1.80
C LEU A 101 30.97 -10.66 -2.49
N ILE A 102 30.55 -10.99 -3.71
CA ILE A 102 31.15 -12.06 -4.53
C ILE A 102 32.60 -11.70 -4.88
N GLY A 103 32.86 -10.44 -5.27
CA GLY A 103 34.20 -9.95 -5.57
C GLY A 103 35.13 -10.00 -4.35
N LEU A 104 34.64 -9.56 -3.19
CA LEU A 104 35.40 -9.60 -1.92
C LEU A 104 35.68 -11.04 -1.48
N TRP A 105 34.76 -11.97 -1.72
CA TRP A 105 34.96 -13.39 -1.43
C TRP A 105 36.02 -14.02 -2.37
N LEU A 106 35.93 -13.80 -3.68
CA LEU A 106 36.91 -14.29 -4.65
C LEU A 106 38.32 -13.77 -4.35
N LEU A 107 38.44 -12.51 -3.95
CA LEU A 107 39.72 -11.88 -3.65
C LEU A 107 40.29 -12.31 -2.27
N SER A 108 39.43 -12.70 -1.33
CA SER A 108 39.82 -13.04 0.05
C SER A 108 40.37 -14.45 0.21
N GLY A 109 40.05 -15.41 -0.66
CA GLY A 109 40.55 -16.80 -0.56
C GLY A 109 40.17 -17.55 0.73
N ALA A 110 39.16 -17.07 1.46
CA ALA A 110 38.76 -17.61 2.77
C ALA A 110 37.92 -18.90 2.64
N ALA A 111 38.26 -19.92 3.44
CA ALA A 111 37.49 -21.17 3.52
C ALA A 111 36.12 -21.03 4.23
N PHE A 112 35.84 -19.88 4.86
CA PHE A 112 34.61 -19.64 5.64
C PHE A 112 33.86 -18.39 5.15
N PHE A 113 32.57 -18.55 4.88
CA PHE A 113 31.70 -17.55 4.27
C PHE A 113 31.04 -16.64 5.33
N TRP A 114 31.86 -15.83 6.02
CA TRP A 114 31.40 -14.77 6.93
C TRP A 114 30.44 -13.69 6.36
N PRO A 115 30.35 -13.42 5.04
CA PRO A 115 29.46 -12.39 4.50
C PRO A 115 27.96 -12.69 4.63
N ALA A 116 27.58 -13.91 5.05
CA ALA A 116 26.19 -14.28 5.29
C ALA A 116 25.57 -13.49 6.47
N PHE A 117 26.34 -13.17 7.52
CA PHE A 117 25.80 -12.52 8.72
C PHE A 117 25.35 -11.06 8.48
N PRO A 118 26.14 -10.18 7.81
CA PRO A 118 25.71 -8.81 7.53
C PRO A 118 24.52 -8.76 6.57
N LEU A 119 24.53 -9.60 5.52
CA LEU A 119 23.45 -9.69 4.54
C LEU A 119 22.13 -10.15 5.19
N PHE A 120 22.19 -11.10 6.12
CA PHE A 120 21.04 -11.57 6.88
C PHE A 120 20.40 -10.45 7.73
N PHE A 121 21.20 -9.67 8.46
CA PHE A 121 20.68 -8.54 9.26
C PHE A 121 20.09 -7.43 8.37
N LEU A 122 20.72 -7.14 7.23
CA LEU A 122 20.28 -6.10 6.29
C LEU A 122 18.97 -6.50 5.59
N VAL A 123 18.86 -7.76 5.15
CA VAL A 123 17.62 -8.31 4.56
C VAL A 123 16.50 -8.36 5.59
N MET A 124 16.77 -8.80 6.83
CA MET A 124 15.75 -8.88 7.88
C MET A 124 15.24 -7.48 8.31
N GLY A 125 16.14 -6.50 8.46
CA GLY A 125 15.78 -5.11 8.76
C GLY A 125 14.95 -4.46 7.65
N LEU A 126 15.30 -4.74 6.39
CA LEU A 126 14.58 -4.23 5.22
C LEU A 126 13.22 -4.92 5.02
N VAL A 127 13.13 -6.23 5.25
CA VAL A 127 11.87 -6.99 5.23
C VAL A 127 10.92 -6.48 6.32
N ARG A 128 11.44 -6.13 7.49
CA ARG A 128 10.66 -5.53 8.58
C ARG A 128 10.14 -4.12 8.20
N HIS A 129 10.95 -3.31 7.53
CA HIS A 129 10.55 -1.97 7.08
C HIS A 129 9.61 -2.00 5.85
N ALA A 130 9.79 -2.95 4.94
CA ALA A 130 8.92 -3.18 3.79
C ALA A 130 7.56 -3.76 4.17
N ARG A 131 7.48 -4.51 5.29
CA ARG A 131 6.22 -4.99 5.88
C ARG A 131 5.45 -3.89 6.62
N HIS A 132 6.12 -2.86 7.15
CA HIS A 132 5.44 -1.71 7.80
C HIS A 132 4.84 -0.70 6.80
N GLY A 133 5.19 -0.77 5.50
CA GLY A 133 4.66 0.12 4.45
C GLY A 133 3.32 -0.31 3.86
N ARG A 134 2.70 -1.36 4.40
CA ARG A 134 1.38 -1.84 3.99
C ARG A 134 0.55 -1.96 5.25
N TYR A 135 -0.09 -0.87 5.65
CA TYR A 135 -1.19 -0.92 6.59
C TYR A 135 -2.24 -1.88 6.02
N ASP A 136 -2.20 -3.10 6.52
CA ASP A 136 -3.14 -4.15 6.24
C ASP A 136 -4.47 -3.79 6.90
N PHE A 137 -5.29 -3.02 6.16
CA PHE A 137 -6.67 -2.73 6.52
C PHE A 137 -7.61 -3.67 5.74
N ARG A 138 -7.33 -4.98 5.78
CA ARG A 138 -8.23 -6.00 5.23
C ARG A 138 -9.14 -6.68 6.26
N ASP A 139 -9.00 -6.41 7.58
CA ASP A 139 -9.68 -7.24 8.59
C ASP A 139 -10.71 -6.56 9.52
N ALA A 140 -11.18 -5.33 9.23
CA ALA A 140 -12.19 -4.69 10.11
C ALA A 140 -13.64 -4.76 9.62
N HIS A 141 -13.94 -5.30 8.43
CA HIS A 141 -15.29 -5.20 7.84
C HIS A 141 -16.11 -6.51 7.84
N ARG A 142 -15.56 -7.62 8.35
CA ARG A 142 -16.24 -8.94 8.36
C ARG A 142 -16.95 -9.32 9.66
N MET A 143 -16.92 -8.49 10.71
CA MET A 143 -17.51 -8.87 12.02
C MET A 143 -18.99 -8.46 12.23
N HIS A 144 -19.65 -7.81 11.27
CA HIS A 144 -21.03 -7.33 11.45
C HIS A 144 -22.07 -7.93 10.48
N LEU A 145 -21.78 -9.09 9.89
CA LEU A 145 -22.77 -9.87 9.15
C LEU A 145 -22.92 -11.26 9.80
N ARG A 146 -23.58 -11.30 10.95
CA ARG A 146 -24.32 -12.49 11.37
C ARG A 146 -25.73 -12.08 11.81
N PRO A 147 -26.76 -12.79 11.31
CA PRO A 147 -28.16 -12.48 11.55
C PRO A 147 -28.57 -12.73 13.01
#